data_AF-A0A524CV42-F1
#
_entry.id   AF-A0A524CV42-F1
#
_cell.length_a   1.000
_cell.length_b   1.000
_cell.length_c   1.000
_cell.angle_alpha   90.00
_cell.angle_beta   90.00
_cell.angle_gamma   90.00
#
_symmetry.space_group_name_H-M   'P 1'
#
loop_
_entity.id
_entity.type
_entity.pdbx_description
1 polymer ?
#
loop_
_entity_poly.entity_id
_entity_poly.type
_entity_poly.pdbx_seq_one_letter_code
_entity_poly.pdbx_strand_id
1 'polypeptide(L)'
;MSTDQSKRIENLEKKVDKLSEELDKMSEDLEPLSDVSDMNKAVKSLADEIKNVQKEISALSKIDDVLSGMKDLDKKLSSSDASKEIGALDKKVDNISSSLEAILTKMAEDETQKQLVDVETKVTGLTDSLKDIHSSITEISESQDSEVLGKKIDDLQQYVASLSTLEEKVKDLASAQEDTKEIVGILVRQLDDLERKYNKSLDKIDEVIASVESLASSGQTSSGGSGRKPKHKKKGKKEPAEPEKKVSETTVDELMGTLLKKVDSKTDARDMGSALEKVRDELTELISMHTPVLHQVGKLARELKSYPPTATLNENDIARLNKEIRTWTTKLKEVSED
;
A
#
# COMPACT_ATOMS: atom_id res chain seq x y z
N MET A 1 -49.17 176.70 -44.35
CA MET A 1 -48.33 175.49 -44.51
C MET A 1 -48.72 174.49 -43.45
N SER A 2 -48.92 173.24 -43.76
CA SER A 2 -49.66 172.64 -44.87
C SER A 2 -49.97 171.25 -44.35
N THR A 3 -51.20 170.77 -44.53
CA THR A 3 -51.67 169.44 -44.14
C THR A 3 -50.75 168.30 -44.60
N ASP A 4 -49.81 168.59 -45.51
CA ASP A 4 -48.78 167.71 -46.07
C ASP A 4 -47.56 167.47 -45.14
N GLN A 5 -47.16 168.44 -44.30
CA GLN A 5 -46.06 168.24 -43.34
C GLN A 5 -46.48 167.34 -42.17
N SER A 6 -47.70 167.50 -41.64
CA SER A 6 -48.23 166.61 -40.58
C SER A 6 -48.35 165.17 -41.06
N LYS A 7 -48.76 164.92 -42.31
CA LYS A 7 -48.82 163.56 -42.88
C LYS A 7 -47.45 162.90 -43.00
N ARG A 8 -46.39 163.68 -43.27
CA ARG A 8 -45.02 163.17 -43.32
C ARG A 8 -44.50 162.79 -41.93
N ILE A 9 -44.80 163.60 -40.91
CA ILE A 9 -44.45 163.30 -39.51
C ILE A 9 -45.18 162.05 -39.04
N GLU A 10 -46.49 161.94 -39.31
CA GLU A 10 -47.28 160.75 -38.96
C GLU A 10 -46.77 159.48 -39.66
N ASN A 11 -46.29 159.58 -40.90
CA ASN A 11 -45.66 158.46 -41.60
C ASN A 11 -44.29 158.08 -41.05
N LEU A 12 -43.54 159.05 -40.52
CA LEU A 12 -42.26 158.80 -39.86
C LEU A 12 -42.47 158.14 -38.51
N GLU A 13 -43.44 158.60 -37.72
CA GLU A 13 -43.84 157.96 -36.45
C GLU A 13 -44.23 156.50 -36.69
N LYS A 14 -45.11 156.22 -37.66
CA LYS A 14 -45.48 154.84 -38.02
C LYS A 14 -44.31 153.97 -38.48
N LYS A 15 -43.27 154.55 -39.11
CA LYS A 15 -42.06 153.82 -39.49
C LYS A 15 -41.15 153.56 -38.29
N VAL A 16 -41.06 154.51 -37.37
CA VAL A 16 -40.29 154.37 -36.13
C VAL A 16 -40.94 153.32 -35.24
N ASP A 17 -42.27 153.34 -35.10
CA ASP A 17 -43.01 152.33 -34.34
C ASP A 17 -42.81 150.93 -34.95
N LYS A 18 -42.89 150.81 -36.28
CA LYS A 18 -42.59 149.55 -36.98
C LYS A 18 -41.15 149.09 -36.78
N LEU A 19 -40.19 150.01 -36.83
CA LEU A 19 -38.79 149.66 -36.59
C LEU A 19 -38.57 149.23 -35.13
N SER A 20 -39.27 149.84 -34.18
CA SER A 20 -39.23 149.43 -32.78
C SER A 20 -39.81 148.02 -32.60
N GLU A 21 -40.96 147.74 -33.22
CA GLU A 21 -41.55 146.39 -33.23
C GLU A 21 -40.62 145.37 -33.90
N GLU A 22 -39.99 145.71 -35.03
CA GLU A 22 -39.00 144.83 -35.69
C GLU A 22 -37.74 144.63 -34.84
N LEU A 23 -37.32 145.63 -34.06
CA LEU A 23 -36.17 145.53 -33.17
C LEU A 23 -36.46 144.65 -31.95
N ASP A 24 -37.65 144.80 -31.36
CA ASP A 24 -38.11 143.94 -30.27
C ASP A 24 -38.23 142.49 -30.74
N LYS A 25 -38.77 142.29 -31.96
CA LYS A 25 -38.85 140.97 -32.58
C LYS A 25 -37.48 140.37 -32.88
N MET A 26 -36.51 141.16 -33.33
CA MET A 26 -35.11 140.70 -33.48
C MET A 26 -34.46 140.39 -32.13
N SER A 27 -34.79 141.13 -31.08
CA SER A 27 -34.31 140.85 -29.73
C SER A 27 -34.85 139.53 -29.21
N GLU A 28 -36.14 139.25 -29.41
CA GLU A 28 -36.77 137.95 -29.12
C GLU A 28 -36.16 136.82 -29.98
N ASP A 29 -35.95 137.04 -31.27
CA ASP A 29 -35.32 136.04 -32.17
C ASP A 29 -33.84 135.76 -31.82
N LEU A 30 -33.16 136.68 -31.12
CA LEU A 30 -31.77 136.54 -30.66
C LEU A 30 -31.65 135.96 -29.24
N GLU A 31 -32.72 135.95 -28.45
CA GLU A 31 -32.72 135.35 -27.10
C GLU A 31 -32.28 133.86 -27.11
N PRO A 32 -32.71 133.01 -28.07
CA PRO A 32 -32.23 131.63 -28.20
C PRO A 32 -30.73 131.50 -28.52
N LEU A 33 -30.06 132.55 -29.03
CA LEU A 33 -28.60 132.52 -29.21
C LEU A 33 -27.86 132.56 -27.86
N SER A 34 -28.52 132.96 -26.76
CA SER A 34 -27.93 132.87 -25.43
C SER A 34 -27.70 131.41 -24.98
N ASP A 35 -28.51 130.47 -25.48
CA ASP A 35 -28.39 129.01 -25.22
C ASP A 35 -27.19 128.36 -25.91
N VAL A 36 -26.54 129.05 -26.86
CA VAL A 36 -25.29 128.59 -27.52
C VAL A 36 -24.17 128.36 -26.50
N SER A 37 -24.16 129.14 -25.41
CA SER A 37 -23.22 128.97 -24.29
C SER A 37 -23.43 127.64 -23.57
N ASP A 38 -24.67 127.24 -23.37
CA ASP A 38 -25.02 125.99 -22.69
C ASP A 38 -24.84 124.77 -23.61
N MET A 39 -25.11 124.91 -24.91
CA MET A 39 -24.72 123.93 -25.93
C MET A 39 -23.20 123.67 -25.91
N ASN A 40 -22.37 124.72 -25.82
CA ASN A 40 -20.91 124.58 -25.76
C ASN A 40 -20.46 123.83 -24.49
N LYS A 41 -21.13 124.01 -23.36
CA LYS A 41 -20.87 123.23 -22.14
C LYS A 41 -21.25 121.76 -22.32
N ALA A 42 -22.41 121.48 -22.91
CA ALA A 42 -22.86 120.11 -23.19
C ALA A 42 -21.90 119.37 -24.14
N VAL A 43 -21.41 120.05 -25.18
CA VAL A 43 -20.42 119.49 -26.12
C VAL A 43 -19.10 119.17 -25.41
N LYS A 44 -18.62 120.02 -24.50
CA LYS A 44 -17.42 119.72 -23.70
C LYS A 44 -17.63 118.52 -22.78
N SER A 45 -18.79 118.43 -22.14
CA SER A 45 -19.14 117.27 -21.30
C SER A 45 -19.14 115.97 -22.10
N LEU A 46 -19.75 115.97 -23.29
CA LEU A 46 -19.74 114.82 -24.20
C LEU A 46 -18.33 114.44 -24.66
N ALA A 47 -17.48 115.43 -24.96
CA ALA A 47 -16.09 115.17 -25.34
C ALA A 47 -15.29 114.51 -24.21
N ASP A 48 -15.50 114.95 -22.96
CA ASP A 48 -14.88 114.35 -21.79
C ASP A 48 -15.39 112.93 -21.52
N GLU A 49 -16.70 112.69 -21.68
CA GLU A 49 -17.29 111.34 -21.60
C GLU A 49 -16.73 110.40 -22.67
N ILE A 50 -16.66 110.84 -23.93
CA ILE A 50 -16.07 110.06 -25.03
C ILE A 50 -14.61 109.70 -24.72
N LYS A 51 -13.84 110.64 -24.17
CA LYS A 51 -12.44 110.40 -23.78
C LYS A 51 -12.33 109.37 -22.66
N ASN A 52 -13.27 109.36 -21.71
CA ASN A 52 -13.33 108.34 -20.67
C ASN A 52 -13.71 106.96 -21.24
N VAL A 53 -14.73 106.88 -22.08
CA VAL A 53 -15.12 105.65 -22.77
C VAL A 53 -13.96 105.08 -23.58
N GLN A 54 -13.20 105.93 -24.27
CA GLN A 54 -12.03 105.49 -25.04
C GLN A 54 -10.92 104.90 -24.15
N LYS A 55 -10.73 105.43 -22.93
CA LYS A 55 -9.80 104.84 -21.94
C LYS A 55 -10.29 103.48 -21.45
N GLU A 56 -11.59 103.33 -21.19
CA GLU A 56 -12.20 102.06 -20.78
C GLU A 56 -12.10 101.00 -21.89
N ILE A 57 -12.36 101.36 -23.14
CA ILE A 57 -12.18 100.48 -24.31
C ILE A 57 -10.71 100.09 -24.49
N SER A 58 -9.78 101.01 -24.23
CA SER A 58 -8.35 100.68 -24.28
C SER A 58 -7.96 99.70 -23.17
N ALA A 59 -8.65 99.72 -22.02
CA ALA A 59 -8.46 98.71 -20.97
C ALA A 59 -9.03 97.33 -21.36
N LEU A 60 -10.02 97.26 -22.25
CA LEU A 60 -10.52 96.01 -22.83
C LEU A 60 -9.50 95.33 -23.75
N SER A 61 -8.42 96.00 -24.18
CA SER A 61 -7.31 95.34 -24.90
C SER A 61 -6.65 94.20 -24.11
N LYS A 62 -6.82 94.20 -22.77
CA LYS A 62 -6.41 93.08 -21.90
C LYS A 62 -7.20 91.79 -22.14
N ILE A 63 -8.27 91.81 -22.94
CA ILE A 63 -8.99 90.60 -23.36
C ILE A 63 -8.10 89.68 -24.21
N ASP A 64 -7.21 90.22 -25.03
CA ASP A 64 -6.29 89.41 -25.83
C ASP A 64 -5.27 88.67 -24.95
N ASP A 65 -4.84 89.29 -23.85
CA ASP A 65 -3.99 88.65 -22.84
C ASP A 65 -4.74 87.51 -22.14
N VAL A 66 -6.02 87.70 -21.81
CA VAL A 66 -6.87 86.65 -21.23
C VAL A 66 -7.08 85.50 -22.21
N LEU A 67 -7.35 85.78 -23.48
CA LEU A 67 -7.50 84.77 -24.54
C LEU A 67 -6.21 83.98 -24.74
N SER A 68 -5.07 84.67 -24.73
CA SER A 68 -3.75 84.03 -24.84
C SER A 68 -3.45 83.14 -23.63
N GLY A 69 -3.71 83.64 -22.42
CA GLY A 69 -3.58 82.87 -21.18
C GLY A 69 -4.51 81.65 -21.13
N MET A 70 -5.73 81.77 -21.67
CA MET A 70 -6.67 80.66 -21.81
C MET A 70 -6.16 79.59 -22.78
N LYS A 71 -5.56 79.99 -23.90
CA LYS A 71 -4.95 79.07 -24.88
C LYS A 71 -3.73 78.35 -24.31
N ASP A 72 -2.92 79.05 -23.52
CA ASP A 72 -1.79 78.45 -22.80
C ASP A 72 -2.25 77.49 -21.71
N LEU A 73 -3.33 77.82 -20.99
CA LEU A 73 -3.97 76.92 -20.03
C LEU A 73 -4.52 75.66 -20.72
N ASP A 74 -5.23 75.81 -21.84
CA ASP A 74 -5.77 74.70 -22.62
C ASP A 74 -4.66 73.77 -23.13
N LYS A 75 -3.56 74.36 -23.62
CA LYS A 75 -2.38 73.61 -24.05
C LYS A 75 -1.72 72.88 -22.88
N LYS A 76 -1.55 73.55 -21.72
CA LYS A 76 -0.99 72.93 -20.51
C LYS A 76 -1.88 71.82 -19.96
N LEU A 77 -3.19 71.96 -20.03
CA LEU A 77 -4.16 70.95 -19.60
C LEU A 77 -4.07 69.72 -20.51
N SER A 78 -4.01 69.94 -21.83
CA SER A 78 -3.89 68.88 -22.83
C SER A 78 -2.53 68.19 -22.82
N SER A 79 -1.45 68.91 -22.47
CA SER A 79 -0.10 68.36 -22.37
C SER A 79 0.28 67.89 -20.96
N SER A 80 -0.63 68.02 -19.98
CA SER A 80 -0.34 67.69 -18.59
C SER A 80 0.03 66.22 -18.48
N ASP A 81 1.15 65.95 -17.83
CA ASP A 81 1.61 64.60 -17.52
C ASP A 81 0.56 63.79 -16.75
N ALA A 82 -0.38 64.46 -16.08
CA ALA A 82 -1.53 63.82 -15.45
C ALA A 82 -2.35 62.94 -16.40
N SER A 83 -2.56 63.34 -17.66
CA SER A 83 -3.32 62.50 -18.62
C SER A 83 -2.54 61.24 -19.02
N LYS A 84 -1.21 61.36 -19.14
CA LYS A 84 -0.34 60.20 -19.40
C LYS A 84 -0.22 59.30 -18.19
N GLU A 85 -0.14 59.87 -16.99
CA GLU A 85 -0.14 59.13 -15.72
C GLU A 85 -1.46 58.39 -15.51
N ILE A 86 -2.60 59.00 -15.84
CA ILE A 86 -3.92 58.33 -15.81
C ILE A 86 -3.93 57.14 -16.77
N GLY A 87 -3.50 57.30 -18.02
CA GLY A 87 -3.43 56.19 -18.96
C GLY A 87 -2.44 55.08 -18.57
N ALA A 88 -1.37 55.43 -17.85
CA ALA A 88 -0.43 54.46 -17.29
C ALA A 88 -1.00 53.74 -16.06
N LEU A 89 -1.80 54.42 -15.24
CA LEU A 89 -2.54 53.85 -14.12
C LEU A 89 -3.60 52.86 -14.61
N ASP A 90 -4.38 53.20 -15.65
CA ASP A 90 -5.37 52.29 -16.23
C ASP A 90 -4.74 50.97 -16.68
N LYS A 91 -3.60 51.04 -17.40
CA LYS A 91 -2.88 49.82 -17.79
C LYS A 91 -2.38 48.99 -16.61
N LYS A 92 -1.95 49.65 -15.52
CA LYS A 92 -1.56 48.93 -14.29
C LYS A 92 -2.76 48.27 -13.63
N VAL A 93 -3.90 48.96 -13.60
CA VAL A 93 -5.17 48.42 -13.08
C VAL A 93 -5.60 47.20 -13.90
N ASP A 94 -5.56 47.28 -15.23
CA ASP A 94 -5.89 46.15 -16.13
C ASP A 94 -4.97 44.94 -15.89
N ASN A 95 -3.66 45.17 -15.73
CA ASN A 95 -2.69 44.12 -15.45
C ASN A 95 -2.91 43.48 -14.07
N ILE A 96 -3.22 44.29 -13.06
CA ILE A 96 -3.55 43.79 -11.72
C ILE A 96 -4.83 42.97 -11.77
N SER A 97 -5.87 43.45 -12.46
CA SER A 97 -7.14 42.77 -12.62
C SER A 97 -6.96 41.41 -13.32
N SER A 98 -6.18 41.38 -14.40
CA SER A 98 -5.84 40.14 -15.12
C SER A 98 -5.04 39.16 -14.26
N SER A 99 -4.10 39.67 -13.46
CA SER A 99 -3.32 38.84 -12.54
C SER A 99 -4.19 38.27 -11.41
N LEU A 100 -5.14 39.04 -10.90
CA LEU A 100 -6.11 38.60 -9.89
C LEU A 100 -7.01 37.47 -10.42
N GLU A 101 -7.54 37.60 -11.64
CA GLU A 101 -8.32 36.55 -12.31
C GLU A 101 -7.51 35.25 -12.49
N ALA A 102 -6.23 35.37 -12.88
CA ALA A 102 -5.35 34.22 -13.02
C ALA A 102 -5.06 33.52 -11.67
N ILE A 103 -4.90 34.30 -10.59
CA ILE A 103 -4.73 33.75 -9.23
C ILE A 103 -6.02 33.07 -8.77
N LEU A 104 -7.18 33.71 -8.96
CA LEU A 104 -8.50 33.14 -8.62
C LEU A 104 -8.74 31.81 -9.35
N THR A 105 -8.42 31.75 -10.64
CA THR A 105 -8.54 30.54 -11.45
C THR A 105 -7.61 29.44 -10.93
N LYS A 106 -6.34 29.74 -10.64
CA LYS A 106 -5.41 28.76 -10.05
C LYS A 106 -5.83 28.26 -8.68
N MET A 107 -6.44 29.11 -7.85
CA MET A 107 -6.99 28.70 -6.56
C MET A 107 -8.27 27.86 -6.71
N ALA A 108 -9.04 28.07 -7.77
CA ALA A 108 -10.20 27.23 -8.09
C ALA A 108 -9.78 25.87 -8.67
N GLU A 109 -8.68 25.83 -9.41
CA GLU A 109 -8.04 24.62 -9.96
C GLU A 109 -7.09 23.93 -8.98
N ASP A 110 -7.12 24.29 -7.69
CA ASP A 110 -6.13 23.87 -6.71
C ASP A 110 -6.13 22.34 -6.56
N GLU A 111 -5.24 21.69 -7.32
CA GLU A 111 -5.04 20.23 -7.36
C GLU A 111 -4.74 19.68 -5.95
N THR A 112 -4.33 20.54 -5.01
CA THR A 112 -4.19 20.16 -3.59
C THR A 112 -5.52 19.76 -2.94
N GLN A 113 -6.66 20.39 -3.27
CA GLN A 113 -7.96 19.98 -2.76
C GLN A 113 -8.37 18.63 -3.31
N LYS A 114 -8.14 18.40 -4.60
CA LYS A 114 -8.42 17.11 -5.24
C LYS A 114 -7.53 16.00 -4.68
N GLN A 115 -6.24 16.28 -4.49
CA GLN A 115 -5.32 15.36 -3.82
C GLN A 115 -5.72 15.09 -2.37
N LEU A 116 -6.26 16.07 -1.65
CA LEU A 116 -6.76 15.90 -0.29
C LEU A 116 -7.94 14.92 -0.25
N VAL A 117 -8.91 15.06 -1.17
CA VAL A 117 -10.06 14.14 -1.31
C VAL A 117 -9.58 12.73 -1.68
N ASP A 118 -8.61 12.61 -2.58
CA ASP A 118 -8.00 11.32 -2.94
C ASP A 118 -7.28 10.65 -1.75
N VAL A 119 -6.64 11.45 -0.89
CA VAL A 119 -6.01 10.94 0.34
C VAL A 119 -7.09 10.50 1.34
N GLU A 120 -8.14 11.30 1.54
CA GLU A 120 -9.24 10.99 2.44
C GLU A 120 -9.97 9.69 2.06
N THR A 121 -10.24 9.51 0.78
CA THR A 121 -10.84 8.27 0.26
C THR A 121 -9.92 7.06 0.45
N LYS A 122 -8.61 7.19 0.22
CA LYS A 122 -7.64 6.12 0.50
C LYS A 122 -7.56 5.77 1.99
N VAL A 123 -7.54 6.78 2.86
CA VAL A 123 -7.52 6.59 4.32
C VAL A 123 -8.79 5.87 4.80
N THR A 124 -9.95 6.20 4.21
CA THR A 124 -11.22 5.52 4.50
C THR A 124 -11.14 4.04 4.08
N GLY A 125 -10.68 3.74 2.87
CA GLY A 125 -10.52 2.36 2.39
C GLY A 125 -9.51 1.53 3.22
N LEU A 126 -8.45 2.16 3.71
CA LEU A 126 -7.51 1.52 4.64
C LEU A 126 -8.17 1.22 6.00
N THR A 127 -9.02 2.12 6.49
CA THR A 127 -9.75 1.95 7.75
C THR A 127 -10.72 0.77 7.67
N ASP A 128 -11.44 0.63 6.56
CA ASP A 128 -12.34 -0.50 6.31
C ASP A 128 -11.57 -1.82 6.21
N SER A 129 -10.46 -1.84 5.45
CA SER A 129 -9.60 -3.02 5.34
C SER A 129 -9.06 -3.47 6.71
N LEU A 130 -8.70 -2.52 7.57
CA LEU A 130 -8.20 -2.81 8.91
C LEU A 130 -9.28 -3.37 9.83
N LYS A 131 -10.54 -2.95 9.64
CA LYS A 131 -11.72 -3.49 10.33
C LYS A 131 -12.00 -4.93 9.91
N ASP A 132 -11.90 -5.25 8.63
CA ASP A 132 -12.09 -6.61 8.11
C ASP A 132 -11.00 -7.58 8.62
N ILE A 133 -9.75 -7.12 8.64
CA ILE A 133 -8.64 -7.87 9.24
C ILE A 133 -8.90 -8.12 10.73
N HIS A 134 -9.31 -7.10 11.47
CA HIS A 134 -9.64 -7.25 12.89
C HIS A 134 -10.75 -8.29 13.08
N SER A 135 -11.83 -8.24 12.29
CA SER A 135 -12.92 -9.22 12.37
C SER A 135 -12.40 -10.64 12.13
N SER A 136 -11.58 -10.82 11.09
CA SER A 136 -10.97 -12.12 10.76
C SER A 136 -10.07 -12.64 11.89
N ILE A 137 -9.28 -11.76 12.52
CA ILE A 137 -8.43 -12.13 13.66
C ILE A 137 -9.29 -12.53 14.86
N THR A 138 -10.36 -11.79 15.15
CA THR A 138 -11.30 -12.14 16.23
C THR A 138 -11.94 -13.50 15.97
N GLU A 139 -12.42 -13.77 14.76
CA GLU A 139 -12.98 -15.07 14.39
C GLU A 139 -11.98 -16.21 14.55
N ILE A 140 -10.72 -16.02 14.15
CA ILE A 140 -9.65 -17.01 14.35
C ILE A 140 -9.37 -17.21 15.84
N SER A 141 -9.31 -16.14 16.63
CA SER A 141 -9.06 -16.22 18.07
C SER A 141 -10.21 -16.88 18.84
N GLU A 142 -11.45 -16.66 18.40
CA GLU A 142 -12.64 -17.28 18.97
C GLU A 142 -12.95 -18.64 18.35
N SER A 143 -12.24 -19.03 17.29
CA SER A 143 -12.41 -20.34 16.68
C SER A 143 -12.08 -21.42 17.70
N GLN A 144 -13.12 -22.19 18.05
CA GLN A 144 -13.04 -23.30 19.00
C GLN A 144 -12.10 -24.41 18.50
N ASP A 145 -11.66 -24.35 17.25
CA ASP A 145 -10.76 -25.31 16.63
C ASP A 145 -9.43 -25.44 17.37
N SER A 146 -8.87 -24.34 17.90
CA SER A 146 -7.62 -24.41 18.68
C SER A 146 -7.80 -25.15 20.01
N GLU A 147 -8.92 -24.92 20.71
CA GLU A 147 -9.25 -25.60 21.96
C GLU A 147 -9.61 -27.09 21.72
N VAL A 148 -10.35 -27.38 20.65
CA VAL A 148 -10.68 -28.76 20.23
C VAL A 148 -9.44 -29.53 19.81
N LEU A 149 -8.51 -28.89 19.08
CA LEU A 149 -7.22 -29.48 18.74
C LEU A 149 -6.38 -29.76 19.99
N GLY A 150 -6.36 -28.84 20.96
CA GLY A 150 -5.71 -29.04 22.26
C GLY A 150 -6.25 -30.29 22.97
N LYS A 151 -7.58 -30.40 23.13
CA LYS A 151 -8.21 -31.58 23.75
C LYS A 151 -7.90 -32.89 23.01
N LYS A 152 -7.93 -32.88 21.67
CA LYS A 152 -7.56 -34.06 20.86
C LYS A 152 -6.09 -34.44 21.02
N ILE A 153 -5.19 -33.47 21.19
CA ILE A 153 -3.78 -33.73 21.45
C ILE A 153 -3.63 -34.39 22.82
N ASP A 154 -4.30 -33.89 23.85
CA ASP A 154 -4.29 -34.47 25.20
C ASP A 154 -4.81 -35.91 25.20
N ASP A 155 -5.94 -36.16 24.51
CA ASP A 155 -6.50 -37.51 24.36
C ASP A 155 -5.51 -38.46 23.66
N LEU A 156 -4.85 -38.01 22.58
CA LEU A 156 -3.84 -38.79 21.87
C LEU A 156 -2.63 -39.09 22.75
N GLN A 157 -2.17 -38.13 23.55
CA GLN A 157 -1.08 -38.34 24.51
C GLN A 157 -1.47 -39.39 25.56
N GLN A 158 -2.71 -39.36 26.04
CA GLN A 158 -3.21 -40.37 26.98
C GLN A 158 -3.29 -41.77 26.34
N TYR A 159 -3.74 -41.87 25.08
CA TYR A 159 -3.73 -43.14 24.34
C TYR A 159 -2.30 -43.68 24.17
N VAL A 160 -1.34 -42.83 23.77
CA VAL A 160 0.06 -43.24 23.63
C VAL A 160 0.63 -43.76 24.95
N ALA A 161 0.38 -43.07 26.06
CA ALA A 161 0.81 -43.53 27.38
C ALA A 161 0.24 -44.92 27.73
N SER A 162 -1.05 -45.15 27.44
CA SER A 162 -1.69 -46.46 27.67
C SER A 162 -1.11 -47.57 26.80
N LEU A 163 -0.72 -47.26 25.55
CA LEU A 163 -0.06 -48.20 24.65
C LEU A 163 1.34 -48.56 25.13
N SER A 164 2.10 -47.60 25.68
CA SER A 164 3.40 -47.90 26.29
C SER A 164 3.28 -48.85 27.48
N THR A 165 2.25 -48.69 28.33
CA THR A 165 1.98 -49.65 29.41
C THR A 165 1.58 -51.03 28.87
N LEU A 166 0.84 -51.08 27.76
CA LEU A 166 0.48 -52.34 27.12
C LEU A 166 1.71 -53.05 26.52
N GLU A 167 2.60 -52.30 25.89
CA GLU A 167 3.87 -52.82 25.35
C GLU A 167 4.74 -53.45 26.45
N GLU A 168 4.84 -52.80 27.61
CA GLU A 168 5.54 -53.34 28.78
C GLU A 168 4.92 -54.67 29.24
N LYS A 169 3.59 -54.74 29.39
CA LYS A 169 2.89 -55.98 29.75
C LYS A 169 3.09 -57.10 28.72
N VAL A 170 3.13 -56.76 27.43
CA VAL A 170 3.39 -57.74 26.36
C VAL A 170 4.81 -58.28 26.46
N LYS A 171 5.78 -57.42 26.77
CA LYS A 171 7.17 -57.82 26.99
C LYS A 171 7.33 -58.74 28.21
N ASP A 172 6.69 -58.40 29.32
CA ASP A 172 6.67 -59.24 30.53
C ASP A 172 6.04 -60.61 30.24
N LEU A 173 4.92 -60.64 29.51
CA LEU A 173 4.26 -61.88 29.13
C LEU A 173 5.14 -62.73 28.19
N ALA A 174 5.87 -62.11 27.27
CA ALA A 174 6.82 -62.80 26.40
C ALA A 174 7.96 -63.44 27.20
N SER A 175 8.50 -62.74 28.20
CA SER A 175 9.50 -63.28 29.12
C SER A 175 8.95 -64.48 29.90
N ALA A 176 7.76 -64.36 30.48
CA ALA A 176 7.12 -65.45 31.21
C ALA A 176 6.83 -66.67 30.32
N GLN A 177 6.54 -66.45 29.03
CA GLN A 177 6.37 -67.53 28.06
C GLN A 177 7.70 -68.25 27.76
N GLU A 178 8.81 -67.53 27.71
CA GLU A 178 10.14 -68.12 27.53
C GLU A 178 10.51 -69.02 28.73
N ASP A 179 10.31 -68.51 29.95
CA ASP A 179 10.49 -69.28 31.19
C ASP A 179 9.62 -70.55 31.19
N THR A 180 8.35 -70.41 30.77
CA THR A 180 7.42 -71.54 30.66
C THR A 180 7.92 -72.58 29.66
N LYS A 181 8.42 -72.16 28.49
CA LYS A 181 9.00 -73.08 27.50
C LYS A 181 10.22 -73.81 28.05
N GLU A 182 11.06 -73.12 28.83
CA GLU A 182 12.21 -73.75 29.47
C GLU A 182 11.77 -74.82 30.48
N ILE A 183 10.83 -74.48 31.37
CA ILE A 183 10.26 -75.41 32.37
C ILE A 183 9.66 -76.63 31.66
N VAL A 184 8.85 -76.43 30.61
CA VAL A 184 8.30 -77.53 29.82
C VAL A 184 9.41 -78.38 29.19
N GLY A 185 10.48 -77.74 28.69
CA GLY A 185 11.65 -78.45 28.16
C GLY A 185 12.38 -79.29 29.21
N ILE A 186 12.46 -78.84 30.47
CA ILE A 186 12.98 -79.62 31.59
C ILE A 186 12.05 -80.80 31.90
N LEU A 187 10.75 -80.56 32.00
CA LEU A 187 9.74 -81.59 32.28
C LEU A 187 9.75 -82.70 31.23
N VAL A 188 9.84 -82.38 29.94
CA VAL A 188 9.95 -83.38 28.86
C VAL A 188 11.19 -84.26 29.04
N ARG A 189 12.35 -83.67 29.37
CA ARG A 189 13.57 -84.45 29.64
C ARG A 189 13.45 -85.33 30.88
N GLN A 190 12.76 -84.85 31.91
CA GLN A 190 12.46 -85.64 33.11
C GLN A 190 11.51 -86.79 32.79
N LEU A 191 10.50 -86.57 31.95
CA LEU A 191 9.59 -87.60 31.46
C LEU A 191 10.35 -88.68 30.67
N ASP A 192 11.23 -88.27 29.75
CA ASP A 192 12.10 -89.18 28.98
C ASP A 192 13.01 -90.02 29.90
N ASP A 193 13.56 -89.44 30.97
CA ASP A 193 14.40 -90.18 31.92
C ASP A 193 13.57 -91.16 32.77
N LEU A 194 12.36 -90.76 33.19
CA LEU A 194 11.42 -91.65 33.86
C LEU A 194 11.00 -92.81 32.96
N GLU A 195 10.68 -92.56 31.69
CA GLU A 195 10.33 -93.60 30.71
C GLU A 195 11.49 -94.59 30.53
N ARG A 196 12.73 -94.09 30.40
CA ARG A 196 13.92 -94.96 30.33
C ARG A 196 14.12 -95.79 31.60
N LYS A 197 13.92 -95.20 32.77
CA LYS A 197 14.03 -95.91 34.06
C LYS A 197 12.94 -96.96 34.21
N TYR A 198 11.72 -96.64 33.81
CA TYR A 198 10.58 -97.55 33.81
C TYR A 198 10.80 -98.73 32.87
N ASN A 199 11.19 -98.48 31.61
CA ASN A 199 11.49 -99.54 30.64
C ASN A 199 12.63 -100.44 31.12
N LYS A 200 13.71 -99.88 31.70
CA LYS A 200 14.76 -100.69 32.35
C LYS A 200 14.24 -101.51 33.52
N SER A 201 13.26 -101.00 34.27
CA SER A 201 12.64 -101.74 35.37
C SER A 201 11.77 -102.87 34.84
N LEU A 202 11.04 -102.66 33.75
CA LEU A 202 10.31 -103.71 33.04
C LEU A 202 11.27 -104.78 32.54
N ASP A 203 12.35 -104.40 31.84
CA ASP A 203 13.37 -105.35 31.37
C ASP A 203 13.93 -106.22 32.52
N LYS A 204 14.15 -105.62 33.70
CA LYS A 204 14.60 -106.35 34.89
C LYS A 204 13.52 -107.25 35.48
N ILE A 205 12.27 -106.81 35.50
CA ILE A 205 11.15 -107.65 35.93
C ILE A 205 11.02 -108.84 34.98
N ASP A 206 11.12 -108.62 33.66
CA ASP A 206 11.12 -109.68 32.66
C ASP A 206 12.30 -110.64 32.86
N GLU A 207 13.50 -110.13 33.18
CA GLU A 207 14.66 -110.96 33.52
C GLU A 207 14.44 -111.77 34.81
N VAL A 208 13.81 -111.20 35.83
CA VAL A 208 13.44 -111.90 37.06
C VAL A 208 12.36 -112.94 36.79
N ILE A 209 11.35 -112.63 35.98
CA ILE A 209 10.31 -113.56 35.55
C ILE A 209 10.98 -114.72 34.78
N ALA A 210 11.86 -114.42 33.84
CA ALA A 210 12.63 -115.44 33.12
C ALA A 210 13.58 -116.21 34.05
N SER A 211 14.13 -115.61 35.09
CA SER A 211 14.92 -116.29 36.13
C SER A 211 14.05 -117.19 37.01
N VAL A 212 12.82 -116.80 37.33
CA VAL A 212 11.84 -117.61 38.08
C VAL A 212 11.29 -118.72 37.20
N GLU A 213 10.98 -118.46 35.95
CA GLU A 213 10.53 -119.43 34.95
C GLU A 213 11.65 -120.39 34.60
N SER A 214 12.89 -119.89 34.48
CA SER A 214 14.07 -120.72 34.39
C SER A 214 14.43 -121.37 35.70
N LEU A 215 14.03 -120.93 36.90
CA LEU A 215 14.16 -121.70 38.15
C LEU A 215 13.09 -122.79 38.28
N ALA A 216 11.87 -122.50 37.81
CA ALA A 216 10.78 -123.45 37.68
C ALA A 216 11.11 -124.51 36.62
N SER A 217 11.82 -124.11 35.55
CA SER A 217 12.38 -125.00 34.54
C SER A 217 13.73 -125.58 34.98
N SER A 218 14.50 -124.86 35.82
CA SER A 218 15.81 -125.20 36.39
C SER A 218 15.73 -125.91 37.73
N GLY A 219 14.58 -126.57 37.97
CA GLY A 219 14.61 -128.00 38.22
C GLY A 219 15.57 -128.78 37.27
N GLN A 220 15.99 -128.21 36.14
CA GLN A 220 17.24 -128.49 35.39
C GLN A 220 17.98 -127.24 34.82
N THR A 221 19.14 -126.90 35.43
CA THR A 221 20.39 -126.35 34.83
C THR A 221 20.51 -124.94 34.17
N SER A 222 21.19 -124.02 34.89
CA SER A 222 22.35 -123.10 34.61
C SER A 222 22.56 -122.21 33.33
N SER A 223 22.76 -120.90 33.63
CA SER A 223 23.84 -119.95 33.25
C SER A 223 23.84 -119.10 31.95
N GLY A 224 23.72 -117.76 32.10
CA GLY A 224 24.85 -116.82 31.88
C GLY A 224 24.89 -115.85 30.67
N GLY A 225 24.49 -114.58 30.87
CA GLY A 225 25.35 -113.37 30.69
C GLY A 225 25.59 -112.67 29.32
N SER A 226 25.09 -111.41 29.20
CA SER A 226 25.73 -110.12 28.76
C SER A 226 26.55 -110.05 27.44
N GLY A 227 26.49 -109.06 26.52
CA GLY A 227 26.13 -107.63 26.54
C GLY A 227 27.19 -106.84 25.73
N ARG A 228 26.81 -105.89 24.84
CA ARG A 228 27.76 -105.02 24.08
C ARG A 228 27.16 -103.65 23.69
N LYS A 229 27.95 -102.56 23.79
CA LYS A 229 27.75 -101.17 23.25
C LYS A 229 29.06 -100.35 23.48
N PRO A 230 29.29 -99.07 23.05
CA PRO A 230 28.66 -98.19 22.01
C PRO A 230 29.61 -97.16 21.24
N LYS A 231 29.03 -96.47 20.22
CA LYS A 231 29.06 -95.03 19.75
C LYS A 231 30.30 -94.09 19.60
N HIS A 232 30.24 -93.22 18.56
CA HIS A 232 30.85 -91.86 18.41
C HIS A 232 29.82 -90.93 17.66
N LYS A 233 29.45 -89.69 18.02
CA LYS A 233 30.08 -88.33 18.15
C LYS A 233 30.01 -87.47 16.86
N LYS A 234 29.44 -86.23 16.88
CA LYS A 234 30.05 -84.95 16.40
C LYS A 234 29.10 -83.71 16.27
N LYS A 235 29.79 -82.54 16.21
CA LYS A 235 29.43 -81.10 16.22
C LYS A 235 29.22 -80.47 14.81
N GLY A 236 28.73 -79.22 14.75
CA GLY A 236 29.04 -78.15 13.74
C GLY A 236 28.31 -76.84 14.15
N LYS A 237 28.86 -75.61 14.32
CA LYS A 237 29.77 -74.67 13.59
C LYS A 237 29.00 -73.70 12.64
N LYS A 238 29.17 -72.38 12.83
CA LYS A 238 28.57 -71.21 12.12
C LYS A 238 29.68 -70.38 11.43
N GLU A 239 29.31 -69.64 10.37
CA GLU A 239 30.11 -68.62 9.63
C GLU A 239 29.14 -67.56 8.99
N PRO A 240 29.59 -66.44 8.37
CA PRO A 240 29.45 -65.06 8.90
C PRO A 240 28.78 -64.03 7.93
N ALA A 241 28.83 -62.72 8.28
CA ALA A 241 28.12 -61.56 7.70
C ALA A 241 28.96 -60.66 6.74
N GLU A 242 28.27 -59.81 5.95
CA GLU A 242 28.76 -58.86 4.92
C GLU A 242 28.82 -57.36 5.40
N PRO A 243 29.52 -56.44 4.68
CA PRO A 243 29.91 -55.10 5.19
C PRO A 243 29.10 -53.89 4.65
N GLU A 244 29.01 -52.83 5.46
CA GLU A 244 28.30 -51.55 5.23
C GLU A 244 29.11 -50.50 4.41
N LYS A 245 28.42 -49.70 3.58
CA LYS A 245 28.99 -48.54 2.83
C LYS A 245 28.73 -47.22 3.59
N LYS A 246 29.75 -46.36 3.70
CA LYS A 246 29.66 -44.99 4.27
C LYS A 246 29.24 -43.94 3.24
N VAL A 247 28.40 -42.99 3.66
CA VAL A 247 27.84 -41.88 2.88
C VAL A 247 28.79 -40.66 2.90
N SER A 248 28.92 -39.92 1.80
CA SER A 248 29.63 -38.64 1.73
C SER A 248 28.67 -37.47 1.48
N GLU A 249 28.94 -36.31 2.09
CA GLU A 249 28.19 -35.05 1.99
C GLU A 249 27.89 -34.61 0.54
N THR A 250 28.80 -34.93 -0.39
CA THR A 250 28.67 -34.68 -1.83
C THR A 250 27.46 -35.39 -2.47
N THR A 251 27.04 -36.53 -1.94
CA THR A 251 25.93 -37.31 -2.51
C THR A 251 24.57 -36.67 -2.23
N VAL A 252 24.40 -36.07 -1.04
CA VAL A 252 23.16 -35.38 -0.65
C VAL A 252 22.97 -34.11 -1.49
N ASP A 253 24.05 -33.37 -1.75
CA ASP A 253 24.00 -32.16 -2.59
C ASP A 253 23.66 -32.45 -4.05
N GLU A 254 24.17 -33.56 -4.60
CA GLU A 254 23.87 -33.97 -5.97
C GLU A 254 22.39 -34.34 -6.15
N LEU A 255 21.82 -35.08 -5.19
CA LEU A 255 20.41 -35.47 -5.21
C LEU A 255 19.47 -34.26 -5.08
N MET A 256 19.75 -33.37 -4.12
CA MET A 256 18.93 -32.18 -3.89
C MET A 256 19.12 -31.13 -5.00
N GLY A 257 20.32 -31.01 -5.57
CA GLY A 257 20.60 -30.17 -6.73
C GLY A 257 19.86 -30.64 -7.99
N THR A 258 19.68 -31.95 -8.15
CA THR A 258 18.88 -32.53 -9.25
C THR A 258 17.39 -32.21 -9.09
N LEU A 259 16.87 -32.19 -7.85
CA LEU A 259 15.50 -31.74 -7.58
C LEU A 259 15.31 -30.25 -7.89
N LEU A 260 16.23 -29.38 -7.45
CA LEU A 260 16.14 -27.93 -7.72
C LEU A 260 16.12 -27.62 -9.22
N LYS A 261 16.88 -28.36 -10.03
CA LYS A 261 16.86 -28.20 -11.50
C LYS A 261 15.54 -28.61 -12.15
N LYS A 262 14.73 -29.44 -11.48
CA LYS A 262 13.41 -29.89 -11.95
C LYS A 262 12.27 -28.99 -11.47
N VAL A 263 12.50 -28.05 -10.55
CA VAL A 263 11.48 -27.11 -10.08
C VAL A 263 11.34 -25.97 -11.10
N ASP A 264 10.42 -26.13 -12.05
CA ASP A 264 10.06 -25.10 -13.05
C ASP A 264 8.53 -25.11 -13.28
N SER A 265 8.02 -23.98 -13.76
CA SER A 265 6.64 -23.72 -14.21
C SER A 265 6.13 -24.69 -15.27
N LYS A 266 7.03 -25.37 -15.98
CA LYS A 266 6.73 -26.37 -17.01
C LYS A 266 6.75 -27.80 -16.50
N THR A 267 7.13 -28.01 -15.24
CA THR A 267 7.21 -29.35 -14.66
C THR A 267 5.83 -29.78 -14.19
N ASP A 268 5.43 -30.98 -14.59
CA ASP A 268 4.20 -31.61 -14.13
C ASP A 268 4.30 -31.94 -12.64
N ALA A 269 3.24 -31.64 -11.88
CA ALA A 269 3.22 -31.84 -10.43
C ALA A 269 3.45 -33.32 -10.06
N ARG A 270 2.91 -34.26 -10.84
CA ARG A 270 3.14 -35.70 -10.65
C ARG A 270 4.58 -36.13 -10.92
N ASP A 271 5.23 -35.52 -11.90
CA ASP A 271 6.63 -35.81 -12.23
C ASP A 271 7.54 -35.26 -11.13
N MET A 272 7.24 -34.08 -10.60
CA MET A 272 7.94 -33.53 -9.44
C MET A 272 7.72 -34.39 -8.19
N GLY A 273 6.49 -34.84 -7.94
CA GLY A 273 6.19 -35.75 -6.83
C GLY A 273 6.90 -37.09 -6.95
N SER A 274 7.07 -37.61 -8.17
CA SER A 274 7.83 -38.85 -8.43
C SER A 274 9.34 -38.65 -8.26
N ALA A 275 9.86 -37.49 -8.65
CA ALA A 275 11.27 -37.14 -8.42
C ALA A 275 11.58 -37.00 -6.93
N LEU A 276 10.69 -36.37 -6.15
CA LEU A 276 10.84 -36.26 -4.69
C LEU A 276 10.78 -37.61 -3.98
N GLU A 277 9.89 -38.50 -4.42
CA GLU A 277 9.83 -39.86 -3.88
C GLU A 277 11.10 -40.66 -4.17
N LYS A 278 11.62 -40.57 -5.40
CA LYS A 278 12.88 -41.24 -5.77
C LYS A 278 14.05 -40.75 -4.92
N VAL A 279 14.17 -39.44 -4.72
CA VAL A 279 15.23 -38.86 -3.87
C VAL A 279 15.03 -39.24 -2.39
N ARG A 280 13.79 -39.31 -1.90
CA ARG A 280 13.51 -39.82 -0.55
C ARG A 280 14.02 -41.26 -0.39
N ASP A 281 13.73 -42.13 -1.35
CA ASP A 281 14.09 -43.54 -1.27
C ASP A 281 15.61 -43.72 -1.32
N GLU A 282 16.29 -43.00 -2.22
CA GLU A 282 17.76 -42.97 -2.30
C GLU A 282 18.39 -42.41 -1.01
N LEU A 283 17.82 -41.36 -0.42
CA LEU A 283 18.29 -40.82 0.86
C LEU A 283 17.98 -41.74 2.05
N THR A 284 16.94 -42.57 1.98
CA THR A 284 16.59 -43.55 3.03
C THR A 284 17.54 -44.76 2.99
N GLU A 285 18.03 -45.14 1.81
CA GLU A 285 19.09 -46.16 1.68
C GLU A 285 20.45 -45.64 2.17
N LEU A 286 20.70 -44.34 2.05
CA LEU A 286 21.95 -43.71 2.50
C LEU A 286 21.91 -43.42 4.01
N ILE A 287 20.80 -42.91 4.54
CA ILE A 287 20.70 -42.49 5.95
C ILE A 287 19.95 -43.57 6.72
N SER A 288 20.69 -44.38 7.48
CA SER A 288 20.18 -45.51 8.30
C SER A 288 19.13 -45.10 9.35
N MET A 289 19.05 -43.81 9.70
CA MET A 289 18.07 -43.28 10.64
C MET A 289 16.90 -42.58 9.95
N HIS A 290 15.68 -42.89 10.39
CA HIS A 290 14.46 -42.24 9.90
C HIS A 290 14.41 -40.78 10.35
N THR A 291 14.84 -39.85 9.49
CA THR A 291 14.82 -38.42 9.82
C THR A 291 13.43 -37.81 9.63
N PRO A 292 13.05 -36.79 10.43
CA PRO A 292 11.83 -36.01 10.20
C PRO A 292 11.78 -35.37 8.80
N VAL A 293 12.95 -35.10 8.21
CA VAL A 293 13.09 -34.53 6.87
C VAL A 293 12.62 -35.52 5.79
N LEU A 294 13.01 -36.80 5.87
CA LEU A 294 12.54 -37.82 4.92
C LEU A 294 11.01 -37.97 4.93
N HIS A 295 10.40 -37.85 6.11
CA HIS A 295 8.94 -37.84 6.23
C HIS A 295 8.30 -36.63 5.54
N GLN A 296 8.88 -35.44 5.68
CA GLN A 296 8.42 -34.22 5.02
C GLN A 296 8.53 -34.30 3.50
N VAL A 297 9.67 -34.80 2.97
CA VAL A 297 9.86 -35.06 1.54
C VAL A 297 8.78 -36.02 1.02
N GLY A 298 8.53 -37.12 1.74
CA GLY A 298 7.51 -38.09 1.37
C GLY A 298 6.06 -37.58 1.49
N LYS A 299 5.80 -36.60 2.36
CA LYS A 299 4.49 -35.94 2.45
C LYS A 299 4.25 -35.04 1.24
N LEU A 300 5.24 -34.21 0.88
CA LEU A 300 5.13 -33.32 -0.27
C LEU A 300 5.08 -34.08 -1.60
N ALA A 301 5.81 -35.19 -1.72
CA ALA A 301 5.73 -36.09 -2.87
C ALA A 301 4.29 -36.62 -3.09
N ARG A 302 3.60 -37.02 -2.01
CA ARG A 302 2.21 -37.49 -2.07
C ARG A 302 1.22 -36.38 -2.37
N GLU A 303 1.44 -35.18 -1.82
CA GLU A 303 0.66 -33.98 -2.11
C GLU A 303 0.70 -33.66 -3.60
N LEU A 304 1.90 -33.57 -4.19
CA LEU A 304 2.07 -33.29 -5.62
C LEU A 304 1.58 -34.42 -6.54
N LYS A 305 1.61 -35.67 -6.09
CA LYS A 305 1.02 -36.80 -6.84
C LYS A 305 -0.50 -36.80 -6.86
N SER A 306 -1.13 -36.18 -5.87
CA SER A 306 -2.59 -36.05 -5.78
C SER A 306 -3.17 -35.04 -6.78
N TYR A 307 -2.32 -34.21 -7.40
CA TYR A 307 -2.74 -33.24 -8.40
C TYR A 307 -3.24 -33.95 -9.68
N PRO A 308 -4.12 -33.29 -10.46
CA PRO A 308 -4.56 -33.78 -11.76
C PRO A 308 -3.37 -34.10 -12.69
N PRO A 309 -3.49 -35.09 -13.60
CA PRO A 309 -2.39 -35.50 -14.48
C PRO A 309 -1.82 -34.39 -15.38
N THR A 310 -2.59 -33.33 -15.62
CA THR A 310 -2.24 -32.19 -16.48
C THR A 310 -1.82 -30.95 -15.68
N ALA A 311 -1.71 -31.05 -14.36
CA ALA A 311 -1.38 -29.91 -13.52
C ALA A 311 0.14 -29.70 -13.49
N THR A 312 0.58 -28.52 -13.91
CA THR A 312 1.96 -28.06 -13.75
C THR A 312 2.13 -27.36 -12.40
N LEU A 313 3.38 -27.22 -11.95
CA LEU A 313 3.69 -26.48 -10.72
C LEU A 313 3.28 -25.01 -10.88
N ASN A 314 2.47 -24.50 -9.95
CA ASN A 314 2.15 -23.07 -9.91
C ASN A 314 3.30 -22.29 -9.23
N GLU A 315 3.26 -20.96 -9.31
CA GLU A 315 4.30 -20.09 -8.73
C GLU A 315 4.49 -20.28 -7.21
N ASN A 316 3.39 -20.57 -6.49
CA ASN A 316 3.44 -20.82 -5.04
C ASN A 316 4.09 -22.18 -4.73
N ASP A 317 3.80 -23.20 -5.53
CA ASP A 317 4.40 -24.55 -5.41
C ASP A 317 5.90 -24.48 -5.71
N ILE A 318 6.30 -23.71 -6.72
CA ILE A 318 7.70 -23.46 -7.09
C ILE A 318 8.44 -22.74 -5.96
N ALA A 319 7.86 -21.67 -5.40
CA ALA A 319 8.45 -20.93 -4.31
C ALA A 319 8.60 -21.79 -3.04
N ARG A 320 7.56 -22.59 -2.73
CA ARG A 320 7.55 -23.53 -1.61
C ARG A 320 8.60 -24.62 -1.80
N LEU A 321 8.64 -25.28 -2.96
CA LEU A 321 9.60 -26.33 -3.28
C LEU A 321 11.04 -25.84 -3.21
N ASN A 322 11.34 -24.67 -3.79
CA ASN A 322 12.69 -24.10 -3.72
C ASN A 322 13.14 -23.81 -2.28
N LYS A 323 12.23 -23.34 -1.44
CA LYS A 323 12.52 -23.07 -0.03
C LYS A 323 12.69 -24.35 0.77
N GLU A 324 11.78 -25.31 0.60
CA GLU A 324 11.78 -26.57 1.33
C GLU A 324 12.98 -27.44 0.94
N ILE A 325 13.28 -27.59 -0.37
CA ILE A 325 14.42 -28.38 -0.83
C ILE A 325 15.73 -27.84 -0.26
N ARG A 326 15.95 -26.52 -0.27
CA ARG A 326 17.16 -25.92 0.33
C ARG A 326 17.24 -26.16 1.85
N THR A 327 16.11 -26.06 2.54
CA THR A 327 16.03 -26.29 3.99
C THR A 327 16.32 -27.76 4.32
N TRP A 328 15.80 -28.69 3.51
CA TRP A 328 16.05 -30.12 3.65
C TRP A 328 17.50 -30.47 3.36
N THR A 329 18.14 -29.86 2.35
CA THR A 329 19.58 -30.06 2.07
C THR A 329 20.43 -29.75 3.30
N THR A 330 20.22 -28.60 3.95
CA THR A 330 20.97 -28.22 5.15
C THR A 330 20.77 -29.23 6.28
N LYS A 331 19.52 -29.61 6.56
CA LYS A 331 19.21 -30.55 7.65
C LYS A 331 19.72 -31.97 7.38
N LEU A 332 19.70 -32.42 6.12
CA LEU A 332 20.21 -33.75 5.76
C LEU A 332 21.73 -33.80 5.83
N LYS A 333 22.43 -32.69 5.56
CA LYS A 333 23.88 -32.59 5.78
C LYS A 333 24.24 -32.71 7.25
N GLU A 334 23.56 -31.96 8.12
CA GLU A 334 23.77 -32.03 9.57
C GLU A 334 23.61 -33.46 10.10
N VAL A 335 22.65 -34.22 9.59
CA VAL A 335 22.42 -35.62 10.00
C VAL A 335 23.37 -36.62 9.32
N SER A 336 24.05 -36.22 8.25
CA SER A 336 25.03 -37.08 7.56
C SER A 336 26.46 -36.90 8.09
N GLU A 337 26.69 -35.88 8.94
CA GLU A 337 27.98 -35.60 9.60
C GLU A 337 28.14 -36.29 10.97
N ASP A 338 27.03 -36.71 11.60
CA ASP A 338 26.97 -37.43 12.89
C ASP A 338 27.13 -38.96 12.73
#